data_AF-A0A2E2JBG3-F1
#
_entry.id   AF-A0A2E2JBG3-F1
#
_cell.length_a   1.000
_cell.length_b   1.000
_cell.length_c   1.000
_cell.angle_alpha   90.00
_cell.angle_beta   90.00
_cell.angle_gamma   90.00
#
_symmetry.space_group_name_H-M   'P 1'
#
loop_
_entity.id
_entity.type
_entity.pdbx_description
1 polymer ?
#
loop_
_entity_poly.entity_id
_entity_poly.type
_entity_poly.pdbx_seq_one_letter_code
_entity_poly.pdbx_strand_id
1 'polypeptide(L)'
;MESFMPLHSVIAVEQSIREDLAFVDGQFRILSVAARPDSDLVNLRVGTLYGEHRAVADVPSALRDQLQVGTVVCCTGWPEVIDKHEALYLEITDLLPPEQCTLHHCPVAGLPVVGAEAVRKIAELIDTEIRNPAVAQAAHGLLSQPKIFFPFIAKPASVVAHHAEPGGLAQHSLEVV
;
A
#
# COMPACT_ATOMS: atom_id res chain seq x y z
N MET A 1 17.73 -34.79 5.12
CA MET A 1 16.89 -33.94 5.98
C MET A 1 16.99 -32.55 5.39
N GLU A 2 16.08 -32.22 4.49
CA GLU A 2 16.07 -30.95 3.80
C GLU A 2 15.57 -29.85 4.75
N SER A 3 16.31 -28.75 4.77
CA SER A 3 16.08 -27.57 5.58
C SER A 3 14.77 -26.90 5.14
N PHE A 4 13.74 -26.96 5.99
CA PHE A 4 12.54 -26.13 5.86
C PHE A 4 12.95 -24.67 6.05
N MET A 5 12.99 -23.89 4.98
CA MET A 5 13.00 -22.43 5.08
C MET A 5 11.59 -21.97 5.48
N PRO A 6 11.45 -21.01 6.41
CA PRO A 6 10.14 -20.49 6.77
C PRO A 6 9.59 -19.67 5.60
N LEU A 7 8.35 -19.98 5.20
CA LEU A 7 7.54 -19.12 4.34
C LEU A 7 7.44 -17.74 5.01
N HIS A 8 7.93 -16.70 4.33
CA HIS A 8 7.79 -15.32 4.76
C HIS A 8 6.30 -15.00 4.98
N SER A 9 5.89 -14.85 6.23
CA SER A 9 4.59 -14.28 6.59
C SER A 9 4.67 -12.76 6.36
N VAL A 10 4.16 -12.30 5.22
CA VAL A 10 4.15 -10.90 4.79
C VAL A 10 3.15 -10.03 5.59
N ILE A 11 2.44 -10.60 6.57
CA ILE A 11 1.46 -9.86 7.37
C ILE A 11 2.07 -9.52 8.74
N ALA A 12 2.93 -8.50 8.75
CA ALA A 12 3.33 -7.77 9.96
C ALA A 12 3.34 -6.24 9.71
N VAL A 13 2.57 -5.76 8.73
CA VAL A 13 2.39 -4.32 8.46
C VAL A 13 1.36 -3.68 9.40
N GLU A 14 0.70 -4.49 10.25
CA GLU A 14 -0.49 -4.10 11.01
C GLU A 14 -0.29 -3.94 12.52
N GLN A 15 0.96 -3.79 12.97
CA GLN A 15 1.20 -3.33 14.33
C GLN A 15 1.97 -2.01 14.29
N SER A 16 1.22 -0.93 14.47
CA SER A 16 1.71 0.27 15.11
C SER A 16 2.60 1.21 14.26
N ILE A 17 1.96 2.26 13.72
CA ILE A 17 2.52 3.63 13.81
C ILE A 17 2.51 4.07 15.30
N ARG A 18 2.81 3.18 16.24
CA ARG A 18 2.73 3.43 17.67
C ARG A 18 3.93 2.83 18.39
N GLU A 19 4.73 3.78 18.89
CA GLU A 19 5.33 3.70 20.22
C GLU A 19 6.56 2.80 20.35
N ASP A 20 7.48 2.88 19.37
CA ASP A 20 8.94 2.92 19.56
C ASP A 20 9.61 3.18 18.19
N LEU A 21 9.64 4.46 17.78
CA LEU A 21 10.06 4.91 16.45
C LEU A 21 11.58 4.84 16.28
N ALA A 22 12.12 3.63 16.11
CA ALA A 22 13.52 3.46 15.72
C ALA A 22 13.66 3.04 14.24
N PHE A 23 12.89 2.07 13.74
CA PHE A 23 13.08 1.51 12.40
C PHE A 23 11.80 0.83 11.86
N VAL A 24 11.51 1.00 10.57
CA VAL A 24 10.41 0.35 9.85
C VAL A 24 10.97 -0.25 8.55
N ASP A 25 11.11 -1.56 8.48
CA ASP A 25 11.19 -2.24 7.18
C ASP A 25 9.78 -2.27 6.58
N GLY A 26 9.61 -1.68 5.40
CA GLY A 26 8.29 -1.40 4.86
C GLY A 26 8.23 -1.44 3.34
N GLN A 27 7.02 -1.73 2.87
CA GLN A 27 6.64 -1.66 1.47
C GLN A 27 5.58 -0.58 1.29
N PHE A 28 5.91 0.47 0.54
CA PHE A 28 4.99 1.59 0.34
C PHE A 28 4.80 1.90 -1.14
N ARG A 29 3.58 2.24 -1.53
CA ARG A 29 3.30 2.69 -2.90
C ARG A 29 3.54 4.18 -3.05
N ILE A 30 4.26 4.55 -4.11
CA ILE A 30 4.53 5.95 -4.47
C ILE A 30 3.24 6.63 -4.94
N LEU A 31 2.93 7.76 -4.33
CA LEU A 31 1.82 8.65 -4.65
C LEU A 31 2.28 9.89 -5.43
N SER A 32 3.49 10.37 -5.16
CA SER A 32 4.11 11.46 -5.90
C SER A 32 5.63 11.41 -5.77
N VAL A 33 6.34 11.90 -6.78
CA VAL A 33 7.81 12.00 -6.82
C VAL A 33 8.19 13.44 -7.15
N ALA A 34 9.12 14.00 -6.39
CA ALA A 34 9.72 15.29 -6.68
C ALA A 34 11.21 15.27 -6.35
N ALA A 35 12.06 15.63 -7.31
CA ALA A 35 13.49 15.81 -7.05
C ALA A 35 13.72 16.98 -6.09
N ARG A 36 14.73 16.87 -5.23
CA ARG A 36 15.22 18.01 -4.46
C ARG A 36 16.30 18.72 -5.26
N PRO A 37 16.14 20.01 -5.60
CA PRO A 37 17.25 20.77 -6.12
C PRO A 37 18.37 20.75 -5.07
N ASP A 38 19.59 20.45 -5.50
CA ASP A 38 20.81 20.43 -4.68
C ASP A 38 20.96 19.27 -3.68
N SER A 39 20.26 18.15 -3.89
CA SER A 39 20.42 16.93 -3.07
C SER A 39 20.26 15.66 -3.91
N ASP A 40 20.98 14.61 -3.53
CA ASP A 40 20.76 13.27 -4.07
C ASP A 40 19.48 12.59 -3.55
N LEU A 41 18.79 13.23 -2.61
CA LEU A 41 17.55 12.72 -2.04
C LEU A 41 16.32 13.09 -2.88
N VAL A 42 15.28 12.27 -2.77
CA VAL A 42 14.02 12.44 -3.50
C VAL A 42 12.89 12.70 -2.50
N ASN A 43 12.08 13.73 -2.73
CA ASN A 43 10.84 13.91 -1.98
C ASN A 43 9.76 12.98 -2.54
N LEU A 44 9.18 12.16 -1.68
CA LEU A 44 8.09 11.25 -2.01
C LEU A 44 6.84 11.56 -1.18
N ARG A 45 5.69 11.25 -1.75
CA ARG A 45 4.53 10.84 -0.94
C ARG A 45 4.37 9.35 -1.14
N VAL A 46 4.18 8.63 -0.05
CA VAL A 46 4.02 7.18 -0.07
C VAL A 46 2.84 6.77 0.79
N GLY A 47 2.26 5.59 0.52
CA GLY A 47 1.14 5.10 1.31
C GLY A 47 0.82 3.62 1.14
N THR A 48 -0.05 3.18 2.03
CA THR A 48 -0.66 1.84 2.11
C THR A 48 -2.17 2.00 2.35
N LEU A 49 -2.91 0.89 2.47
CA LEU A 49 -4.31 0.96 2.91
C LEU A 49 -4.46 1.59 4.29
N TYR A 50 -3.40 1.60 5.10
CA TYR A 50 -3.43 1.96 6.51
C TYR A 50 -2.97 3.38 6.79
N GLY A 51 -2.28 4.02 5.85
CA GLY A 51 -1.79 5.38 6.06
C GLY A 51 -1.05 5.95 4.87
N GLU A 52 -0.86 7.27 4.90
CA GLU A 52 -0.04 8.00 3.95
C GLU A 52 0.95 8.87 4.69
N HIS A 53 2.14 8.99 4.10
CA HIS A 53 3.26 9.69 4.70
C HIS A 53 3.96 10.56 3.67
N ARG A 54 4.42 11.73 4.13
CA ARG A 54 5.46 12.49 3.43
C ARG A 54 6.78 11.80 3.73
N ALA A 55 7.62 11.66 2.71
CA ALA A 55 8.90 11.01 2.86
C ALA A 55 10.00 11.75 2.10
N VAL A 56 11.22 11.62 2.60
CA VAL A 56 12.45 11.93 1.88
C VAL A 56 13.22 10.65 1.76
N ALA A 57 13.54 10.27 0.54
CA ALA A 57 14.14 8.99 0.23
C ALA A 57 15.58 9.15 -0.25
N ASP A 58 16.48 8.38 0.33
CA ASP A 58 17.72 8.01 -0.32
C ASP A 58 17.45 6.87 -1.30
N VAL A 59 17.89 7.04 -2.54
CA VAL A 59 17.57 6.14 -3.64
C VAL A 59 18.83 5.77 -4.40
N PRO A 60 19.16 4.46 -4.47
CA PRO A 60 20.23 3.96 -5.30
C PRO A 60 20.11 4.48 -6.74
N SER A 61 21.24 4.91 -7.32
CA SER A 61 21.28 5.48 -8.67
C SER A 61 20.64 4.56 -9.72
N ALA A 62 20.78 3.24 -9.56
CA ALA A 62 20.19 2.24 -10.46
C ALA A 62 18.65 2.22 -10.44
N LEU A 63 18.01 2.66 -9.36
CA LEU A 63 16.55 2.65 -9.17
C LEU A 63 15.92 4.01 -9.41
N ARG A 64 16.71 5.09 -9.43
CA ARG A 64 16.23 6.48 -9.46
C ARG A 64 15.32 6.77 -10.64
N ASP A 65 15.69 6.33 -11.83
CA ASP A 65 14.91 6.54 -13.06
C ASP A 65 13.67 5.63 -13.16
N GLN A 66 13.53 4.67 -12.25
CA GLN A 66 12.41 3.71 -12.21
C GLN A 66 11.33 4.14 -11.20
N LEU A 67 11.57 5.19 -10.43
CA LEU A 67 10.58 5.74 -9.49
C LEU A 67 9.45 6.41 -10.26
N GLN A 68 8.28 5.81 -10.22
CA GLN A 68 7.06 6.35 -10.82
C GLN A 68 5.88 6.17 -9.87
N VAL A 69 4.86 7.01 -10.04
CA VAL A 69 3.61 6.90 -9.30
C VAL A 69 3.02 5.50 -9.51
N GLY A 70 2.66 4.85 -8.41
CA GLY A 70 2.11 3.49 -8.42
C GLY A 70 3.15 2.39 -8.19
N THR A 71 4.46 2.66 -8.32
CA THR A 71 5.51 1.69 -7.94
C THR A 71 5.49 1.48 -6.43
N VAL A 72 5.73 0.24 -6.00
CA VAL A 72 5.91 -0.08 -4.58
C VAL A 72 7.41 -0.16 -4.30
N VAL A 73 7.87 0.62 -3.32
CA VAL A 73 9.26 0.65 -2.88
C VAL A 73 9.43 -0.26 -1.67
N CYS A 74 10.51 -1.03 -1.66
CA CYS A 74 11.00 -1.74 -0.50
C CYS A 74 12.04 -0.85 0.17
N CYS A 75 11.86 -0.57 1.45
CA CYS A 75 12.72 0.37 2.15
C CYS A 75 12.81 0.08 3.64
N THR A 76 13.87 0.58 4.25
CA THR A 76 13.94 0.79 5.69
C THR A 76 13.73 2.27 5.95
N GLY A 77 12.94 2.62 6.96
CA GLY A 77 12.64 4.03 7.24
C GLY A 77 12.40 4.33 8.71
N TRP A 78 12.46 5.60 9.04
CA TRP A 78 12.20 6.10 10.40
C TRP A 78 11.63 7.51 10.33
N PRO A 79 10.89 7.95 11.36
CA PRO A 79 10.43 9.33 11.41
C PRO A 79 11.61 10.27 11.61
N GLU A 80 11.57 11.37 10.87
CA GLU A 80 12.55 12.43 10.96
C GLU A 80 11.87 13.79 10.78
N VAL A 81 12.47 14.83 11.36
CA VAL A 81 12.03 16.20 11.12
C VAL A 81 12.86 16.79 9.99
N ILE A 82 12.25 16.97 8.83
CA ILE A 82 12.91 17.46 7.63
C ILE A 82 12.28 18.80 7.25
N ASP A 83 13.11 19.83 7.11
CA ASP A 83 12.67 21.20 6.80
C ASP A 83 11.57 21.71 7.75
N LYS A 84 11.68 21.36 9.05
CA LYS A 84 10.73 21.68 10.13
C LYS A 84 9.36 20.98 10.04
N HIS A 85 9.25 19.95 9.21
CA HIS A 85 8.05 19.11 9.11
C HIS A 85 8.38 17.67 9.48
N GLU A 86 7.47 17.02 10.21
CA GLU A 86 7.56 15.58 10.43
C GLU A 86 7.36 14.85 9.10
N ALA A 87 8.29 13.94 8.79
CA ALA A 87 8.32 13.12 7.59
C ALA A 87 8.92 11.73 7.92
N LEU A 88 8.87 10.81 6.97
CA LEU A 88 9.67 9.60 7.01
C LEU A 88 10.98 9.82 6.23
N TYR A 89 12.11 9.48 6.81
CA TYR A 89 13.29 9.20 6.02
C TYR A 89 13.23 7.75 5.54
N LEU A 90 13.48 7.51 4.26
CA LEU A 90 13.42 6.18 3.65
C LEU A 90 14.74 5.86 2.93
N GLU A 91 15.36 4.75 3.28
CA GLU A 91 16.43 4.14 2.49
C GLU A 91 15.80 3.11 1.55
N ILE A 92 15.66 3.46 0.27
CA ILE A 92 15.09 2.56 -0.72
C ILE A 92 16.12 1.51 -1.10
N THR A 93 15.78 0.23 -0.91
CA THR A 93 16.66 -0.89 -1.21
C THR A 93 16.29 -1.57 -2.52
N ASP A 94 14.99 -1.62 -2.85
CA ASP A 94 14.49 -2.28 -4.05
C ASP A 94 13.11 -1.75 -4.47
N LEU A 95 12.65 -2.17 -5.65
CA LEU A 95 11.29 -1.97 -6.14
C LEU A 95 10.56 -3.30 -6.18
N LEU A 96 9.37 -3.35 -5.58
CA LEU A 96 8.58 -4.57 -5.55
C LEU A 96 8.02 -4.87 -6.96
N PRO A 97 8.14 -6.11 -7.44
CA PRO A 97 7.55 -6.52 -8.71
C PRO A 97 6.01 -6.33 -8.72
N PRO A 98 5.41 -5.90 -9.85
CA PRO A 98 3.96 -5.72 -9.96
C PRO A 98 3.14 -6.96 -9.58
N GLU A 99 3.66 -8.16 -9.86
CA GLU A 99 3.00 -9.44 -9.56
C GLU A 99 2.94 -9.74 -8.06
N GLN A 100 3.81 -9.09 -7.28
CA GLN A 100 3.86 -9.20 -5.82
C GLN A 100 3.08 -8.09 -5.12
N CYS A 101 2.51 -7.14 -5.86
CA CYS A 101 1.73 -6.06 -5.29
C CYS A 101 0.38 -6.56 -4.75
N THR A 102 0.12 -6.27 -3.47
CA THR A 102 -1.13 -6.63 -2.80
C THR A 102 -2.04 -5.43 -2.62
N LEU A 103 -3.27 -5.69 -2.15
CA LEU A 103 -4.20 -4.63 -1.78
C LEU A 103 -3.63 -3.77 -0.66
N HIS A 104 -2.85 -4.33 0.26
CA HIS A 104 -2.21 -3.60 1.38
C HIS A 104 -1.34 -2.45 0.92
N HIS A 105 -0.76 -2.54 -0.28
CA HIS A 105 0.05 -1.47 -0.85
C HIS A 105 -0.78 -0.38 -1.52
N CYS A 106 -2.09 -0.53 -1.66
CA CYS A 106 -2.92 0.46 -2.35
C CYS A 106 -3.26 1.61 -1.38
N PRO A 107 -2.87 2.85 -1.69
CA PRO A 107 -3.14 3.99 -0.82
C PRO A 107 -4.61 4.40 -0.89
N VAL A 108 -5.13 4.92 0.23
CA VAL A 108 -6.55 5.28 0.38
C VAL A 108 -6.85 6.78 0.46
N ALA A 109 -5.87 7.70 0.48
CA ALA A 109 -6.25 9.11 0.60
C ALA A 109 -6.96 9.64 -0.65
N GLY A 110 -7.92 10.51 -0.41
CA GLY A 110 -8.78 11.06 -1.45
C GLY A 110 -9.87 10.10 -1.94
N LEU A 111 -9.97 8.89 -1.38
CA LEU A 111 -11.01 7.91 -1.71
C LEU A 111 -12.21 8.03 -0.74
N PRO A 112 -13.41 7.59 -1.17
CA PRO A 112 -14.58 7.57 -0.28
C PRO A 112 -14.33 6.70 0.96
N VAL A 113 -14.68 7.21 2.14
CA VAL A 113 -14.45 6.55 3.44
C VAL A 113 -15.04 5.14 3.46
N VAL A 114 -16.28 5.00 2.99
CA VAL A 114 -16.98 3.71 2.92
C VAL A 114 -16.21 2.69 2.09
N GLY A 115 -15.73 3.08 0.91
CA GLY A 115 -14.95 2.19 0.04
C GLY A 115 -13.59 1.84 0.62
N ALA A 116 -12.92 2.82 1.27
CA ALA A 116 -11.63 2.61 1.93
C ALA A 116 -11.73 1.65 3.11
N GLU A 117 -12.81 1.72 3.90
CA GLU A 117 -13.07 0.76 4.98
C GLU A 117 -13.43 -0.62 4.46
N ALA A 118 -14.27 -0.69 3.41
CA ALA A 118 -14.66 -1.95 2.81
C ALA A 118 -13.45 -2.70 2.22
N VAL A 119 -12.55 -2.00 1.51
CA VAL A 119 -11.39 -2.66 0.90
C VAL A 119 -10.39 -3.19 1.91
N ARG A 120 -10.26 -2.56 3.10
CA ARG A 120 -9.46 -3.11 4.21
C ARG A 120 -10.00 -4.46 4.67
N LYS A 121 -11.32 -4.54 4.92
CA LYS A 121 -11.99 -5.80 5.29
C LYS A 121 -11.88 -6.86 4.20
N ILE A 122 -11.95 -6.47 2.93
CA ILE A 122 -11.75 -7.41 1.81
C ILE A 122 -10.31 -7.95 1.81
N ALA A 123 -9.32 -7.09 2.03
CA ALA A 123 -7.93 -7.53 2.14
C ALA A 123 -7.74 -8.53 3.29
N GLU A 124 -8.29 -8.22 4.48
CA GLU A 124 -8.30 -9.13 5.63
C GLU A 124 -8.96 -10.48 5.30
N LEU A 125 -10.14 -10.47 4.66
CA LEU A 125 -10.84 -11.71 4.28
C LEU A 125 -10.05 -12.56 3.27
N ILE A 126 -9.35 -11.93 2.32
CA ILE A 126 -8.49 -12.65 1.38
C ILE A 126 -7.39 -13.39 2.15
N ASP A 127 -6.76 -12.70 3.10
CA ASP A 127 -5.68 -13.26 3.92
C ASP A 127 -6.15 -14.37 4.87
N THR A 128 -7.36 -14.25 5.44
CA THR A 128 -7.85 -15.19 6.46
C THR A 128 -8.63 -16.36 5.88
N GLU A 129 -9.39 -16.16 4.80
CA GLU A 129 -10.32 -17.17 4.27
C GLU A 129 -9.74 -17.98 3.10
N ILE A 130 -8.85 -17.40 2.29
CA ILE A 130 -8.27 -18.09 1.15
C ILE A 130 -7.04 -18.91 1.58
N ARG A 131 -7.29 -20.18 1.92
CA ARG A 131 -6.24 -21.11 2.41
C ARG A 131 -5.08 -21.34 1.44
N ASN A 132 -5.31 -21.19 0.12
CA ASN A 132 -4.25 -21.38 -0.87
C ASN A 132 -3.52 -20.04 -1.08
N PRO A 133 -2.23 -19.94 -0.71
CA PRO A 133 -1.49 -18.68 -0.77
C PRO A 133 -1.32 -18.15 -2.19
N ALA A 134 -1.22 -19.02 -3.20
CA ALA A 134 -1.13 -18.59 -4.59
C ALA A 134 -2.45 -17.98 -5.08
N VAL A 135 -3.59 -18.49 -4.60
CA VAL A 135 -4.91 -17.95 -4.92
C VAL A 135 -5.13 -16.62 -4.20
N ALA A 136 -4.73 -16.51 -2.92
CA ALA A 136 -4.77 -15.26 -2.17
C ALA A 136 -3.93 -14.18 -2.85
N GLN A 137 -2.69 -14.50 -3.23
CA GLN A 137 -1.82 -13.60 -3.99
C GLN A 137 -2.43 -13.19 -5.33
N ALA A 138 -3.07 -14.12 -6.06
CA ALA A 138 -3.73 -13.80 -7.33
C ALA A 138 -4.93 -12.86 -7.12
N ALA A 139 -5.72 -13.06 -6.06
CA ALA A 139 -6.84 -12.17 -5.72
C ALA A 139 -6.33 -10.76 -5.37
N HIS A 140 -5.31 -10.68 -4.52
CA HIS A 140 -4.62 -9.42 -4.21
C HIS A 140 -4.06 -8.73 -5.45
N GLY A 141 -3.30 -9.45 -6.27
CA GLY A 141 -2.68 -8.94 -7.48
C GLY A 141 -3.70 -8.48 -8.53
N LEU A 142 -4.86 -9.12 -8.61
CA LEU A 142 -5.95 -8.69 -9.48
C LEU A 142 -6.60 -7.39 -8.97
N LEU A 143 -6.97 -7.37 -7.69
CA LEU A 143 -7.68 -6.24 -7.09
C LEU A 143 -6.79 -5.00 -6.90
N SER A 144 -5.47 -5.16 -6.80
CA SER A 144 -4.50 -4.06 -6.67
C SER A 144 -4.19 -3.34 -7.98
N GLN A 145 -4.67 -3.85 -9.12
CA GLN A 145 -4.48 -3.21 -10.43
C GLN A 145 -5.23 -1.88 -10.47
N PRO A 146 -4.60 -0.75 -10.87
CA PRO A 146 -5.23 0.57 -10.86
C PRO A 146 -6.59 0.64 -11.58
N LYS A 147 -6.71 -0.07 -12.71
CA LYS A 147 -7.94 -0.16 -13.50
C LYS A 147 -9.10 -0.87 -12.81
N ILE A 148 -8.83 -1.67 -11.78
CA ILE A 148 -9.83 -2.40 -10.98
C ILE A 148 -10.02 -1.69 -9.63
N PHE A 149 -8.91 -1.44 -8.92
CA PHE A 149 -8.90 -0.87 -7.58
C PHE A 149 -9.73 0.42 -7.48
N PHE A 150 -9.40 1.43 -8.30
CA PHE A 150 -10.03 2.75 -8.17
C PHE A 150 -11.54 2.72 -8.48
N PRO A 151 -12.01 2.10 -9.59
CA PRO A 151 -13.44 1.95 -9.82
C PRO A 151 -14.16 1.16 -8.74
N PHE A 152 -13.52 0.13 -8.18
CA PHE A 152 -14.14 -0.75 -7.19
C PHE A 152 -14.45 -0.04 -5.88
N ILE A 153 -13.52 0.77 -5.38
CA ILE A 153 -13.65 1.48 -4.09
C ILE A 153 -14.32 2.85 -4.21
N ALA A 154 -14.45 3.41 -5.42
CA ALA A 154 -15.02 4.74 -5.60
C ALA A 154 -16.48 4.72 -6.06
N LYS A 155 -16.92 3.67 -6.77
CA LYS A 155 -18.26 3.62 -7.36
C LYS A 155 -19.33 3.18 -6.35
N PRO A 156 -20.57 3.67 -6.50
CA PRO A 156 -21.72 3.07 -5.83
C PRO A 156 -21.99 1.67 -6.40
N ALA A 157 -22.67 0.82 -5.62
CA ALA A 157 -23.08 -0.51 -6.10
C ALA A 157 -24.19 -0.41 -7.13
N SER A 158 -25.09 0.56 -6.93
CA SER A 158 -26.20 0.88 -7.82
C SER A 158 -26.52 2.36 -7.74
N VAL A 159 -27.02 2.93 -8.84
CA VAL A 159 -27.51 4.32 -8.87
C VAL A 159 -28.97 4.43 -8.43
N VAL A 160 -29.66 3.32 -8.16
CA VAL A 160 -31.11 3.28 -7.88
C VAL A 160 -31.50 2.38 -6.70
N ALA A 161 -30.57 1.58 -6.16
CA ALA A 161 -30.84 0.56 -5.13
C ALA A 161 -29.91 0.73 -3.92
N HIS A 162 -29.84 -0.29 -3.04
CA HIS A 162 -28.98 -0.33 -1.85
C HIS A 162 -27.51 0.02 -2.19
N HIS A 163 -26.85 0.79 -1.33
CA HIS A 163 -25.48 1.33 -1.50
C HIS A 163 -25.31 2.27 -2.70
N ALA A 164 -26.09 3.35 -2.70
CA ALA A 164 -26.02 4.41 -3.70
C ALA A 164 -24.89 5.43 -3.44
N GLU A 165 -24.23 5.34 -2.29
CA GLU A 165 -23.10 6.16 -1.90
C GLU A 165 -21.79 5.77 -2.63
N PRO A 166 -20.87 6.72 -2.85
CA PRO A 166 -19.52 6.41 -3.34
C PRO A 166 -18.80 5.39 -2.44
N GLY A 167 -18.25 4.34 -3.06
CA GLY A 167 -17.66 3.20 -2.36
C GLY A 167 -18.64 2.09 -2.00
N GLY A 168 -19.92 2.28 -2.30
CA GLY A 168 -20.97 1.30 -2.07
C GLY A 168 -20.74 -0.05 -2.77
N LEU A 169 -20.02 -0.10 -3.90
CA LEU A 169 -19.71 -1.36 -4.59
C LEU A 169 -18.81 -2.28 -3.75
N ALA A 170 -17.74 -1.73 -3.16
CA ALA A 170 -16.88 -2.48 -2.27
C ALA A 170 -17.62 -2.92 -1.02
N GLN A 171 -18.44 -2.05 -0.42
CA GLN A 171 -19.28 -2.39 0.73
C GLN A 171 -20.27 -3.51 0.41
N HIS A 172 -20.98 -3.42 -0.71
CA HIS A 172 -21.94 -4.44 -1.13
C HIS A 172 -21.30 -5.82 -1.28
N SER A 173 -20.05 -5.87 -1.73
CA SER A 173 -19.30 -7.12 -1.89
C SER A 173 -19.04 -7.85 -0.57
N LEU A 174 -19.10 -7.15 0.57
CA LEU A 174 -18.97 -7.73 1.90
C LEU A 174 -20.30 -8.23 2.48
N GLU A 175 -21.44 -7.81 1.94
CA GLU A 175 -22.76 -8.17 2.45
C GLU A 175 -23.35 -9.43 1.83
N VAL A 176 -22.71 -9.96 0.78
CA VAL A 176 -23.09 -11.23 0.18
C VAL A 176 -22.56 -12.35 1.09
N VAL A 177 -23.29 -12.63 2.16
CA VAL A 177 -23.10 -13.77 3.08
C VAL A 177 -24.40 -14.55 3.21
#